data_AF-A0A9W9BRB0-F1
#
_entry.id   AF-A0A9W9BRB0-F1
#
_cell.length_a   1.000
_cell.length_b   1.000
_cell.length_c   1.000
_cell.angle_alpha   90.00
_cell.angle_beta   90.00
_cell.angle_gamma   90.00
#
_symmetry.space_group_name_H-M   'P 1'
#
loop_
_entity.id
_entity.type
_entity.pdbx_description
1 polymer ?
#
loop_
_entity_poly.entity_id
_entity_poly.type
_entity_poly.pdbx_seq_one_letter_code
_entity_poly.pdbx_strand_id
1 'polypeptide(L)'
;MVAVLMLKRILEEKGTKALLVLPYVALVQEKVRWLRSVVQGLQLATETVIDDDKRIWRRRADEGTVRVVGFFGGGKVRATWADFDIGVCTLEKANALVNTAIDDCSITKLRAVVLDELHMVDDEHRGYLLELVATKLLSLEQPVQIIGMSATLPVHNYLSY
;
A
#
# COMPACT_ATOMS: atom_id res chain seq x y z
N MET A 1 -7.09 -11.36 -6.08
CA MET A 1 -7.69 -11.75 -4.77
C MET A 1 -7.13 -10.91 -3.62
N VAL A 2 -5.81 -10.80 -3.44
CA VAL A 2 -5.22 -10.09 -2.28
C VAL A 2 -5.43 -8.57 -2.31
N ALA A 3 -5.40 -7.95 -3.49
CA ALA A 3 -5.75 -6.53 -3.60
C ALA A 3 -7.18 -6.21 -3.10
N VAL A 4 -8.11 -7.17 -3.18
CA VAL A 4 -9.48 -7.03 -2.66
C VAL A 4 -9.49 -7.07 -1.13
N LEU A 5 -8.66 -7.91 -0.50
CA LEU A 5 -8.52 -7.94 0.96
C LEU A 5 -7.94 -6.63 1.49
N MET A 6 -6.93 -6.12 0.79
CA MET A 6 -6.31 -4.85 1.11
C MET A 6 -7.30 -3.68 0.99
N LEU A 7 -8.08 -3.65 -0.10
CA LEU A 7 -9.18 -2.70 -0.30
C LEU A 7 -10.22 -2.80 0.81
N LYS A 8 -10.68 -4.01 1.14
CA LYS A 8 -11.66 -4.23 2.21
C LYS A 8 -11.17 -3.65 3.54
N ARG A 9 -9.90 -3.89 3.91
CA ARG A 9 -9.32 -3.41 5.17
C ARG A 9 -9.30 -1.89 5.26
N ILE A 10 -8.96 -1.21 4.15
CA ILE A 10 -8.90 0.27 4.10
C ILE A 10 -10.29 0.88 4.07
N LEU A 11 -11.26 0.19 3.45
CA LEU A 11 -12.66 0.60 3.42
C LEU A 11 -13.35 0.46 4.78
N GLU A 12 -12.94 -0.52 5.60
CA GLU A 12 -13.47 -0.75 6.95
C GLU A 12 -12.99 0.30 7.97
N GLU A 13 -11.71 0.69 7.92
CA GLU A 13 -11.14 1.70 8.83
C GLU A 13 -10.75 2.97 8.06
N LYS A 14 -11.63 3.98 8.06
CA LYS A 14 -11.36 5.28 7.40
C LYS A 14 -10.09 5.95 7.95
N GLY A 15 -9.31 6.56 7.06
CA GLY A 15 -8.07 7.27 7.42
C GLY A 15 -6.84 6.37 7.62
N THR A 16 -6.99 5.07 7.37
CA THR A 16 -5.88 4.11 7.37
C THR A 16 -5.19 4.04 6.02
N LYS A 17 -3.99 3.47 6.02
CA LYS A 17 -3.14 3.36 4.84
C LYS A 17 -2.79 1.92 4.58
N ALA A 18 -2.66 1.58 3.31
CA ALA A 18 -2.02 0.35 2.89
C ALA A 18 -0.98 0.55 1.80
N LEU A 19 0.04 -0.31 1.81
CA LEU A 19 1.12 -0.31 0.82
C LEU A 19 1.20 -1.64 0.07
N LEU A 20 1.08 -1.58 -1.26
CA LEU A 20 1.35 -2.70 -2.16
C LEU A 20 2.76 -2.54 -2.72
N VAL A 21 3.66 -3.42 -2.32
CA VAL A 21 5.07 -3.39 -2.70
C VAL A 21 5.32 -4.43 -3.79
N LEU A 22 5.94 -3.99 -4.89
CA LEU A 22 6.22 -4.81 -6.07
C LEU A 22 7.71 -4.69 -6.47
N PRO A 23 8.33 -5.73 -7.05
CA PRO A 23 9.76 -5.71 -7.40
C PRO A 23 10.08 -4.83 -8.62
N TYR A 24 9.12 -4.62 -9.53
CA TYR A 24 9.36 -3.93 -10.80
C TYR A 24 8.44 -2.73 -11.01
N VAL A 25 8.99 -1.66 -11.58
CA VAL A 25 8.26 -0.44 -11.94
C VAL A 25 7.10 -0.73 -12.88
N ALA A 26 7.27 -1.65 -13.84
CA ALA A 26 6.23 -2.02 -14.78
C ALA A 26 4.99 -2.59 -14.07
N LEU A 27 5.21 -3.49 -13.10
CA LEU A 27 4.13 -4.05 -12.27
C LEU A 27 3.45 -2.97 -11.44
N VAL A 28 4.21 -2.04 -10.85
CA VAL A 28 3.64 -0.91 -10.11
C VAL A 28 2.73 -0.08 -11.02
N GLN A 29 3.17 0.27 -12.22
CA GLN A 29 2.37 1.04 -13.16
C GLN A 29 1.08 0.32 -13.55
N GLU A 30 1.16 -0.99 -13.82
CA GLU A 30 0.00 -1.81 -14.13
C GLU A 30 -1.00 -1.86 -12.96
N LYS A 31 -0.52 -2.17 -11.75
CA LYS A 31 -1.38 -2.29 -10.56
C LYS A 31 -1.99 -0.95 -10.16
N VAL A 32 -1.29 0.16 -10.33
CA VAL A 32 -1.86 1.50 -10.11
C VAL A 32 -3.01 1.77 -11.07
N ARG A 33 -2.84 1.49 -12.36
CA ARG A 33 -3.92 1.68 -13.36
C ARG A 33 -5.12 0.80 -13.03
N TRP A 34 -4.87 -0.47 -12.73
CA TRP A 34 -5.91 -1.43 -12.36
C TRP A 34 -6.65 -1.02 -11.08
N LEU A 35 -5.93 -0.71 -10.00
CA LEU A 35 -6.54 -0.28 -8.73
C LEU A 35 -7.36 0.99 -8.89
N ARG A 36 -6.88 1.98 -9.66
CA ARG A 36 -7.64 3.20 -9.96
C ARG A 36 -8.95 2.89 -10.67
N SER A 37 -8.95 1.96 -11.63
CA SER A 37 -10.18 1.52 -12.31
C SER A 37 -11.16 0.81 -11.35
N VAL A 38 -10.65 0.03 -10.40
CA VAL A 38 -11.49 -0.69 -9.42
C VAL A 38 -12.11 0.27 -8.41
N VAL A 39 -11.35 1.23 -7.88
CA VAL A 39 -11.86 2.19 -6.89
C VAL A 39 -12.82 3.22 -7.47
N GLN A 40 -12.74 3.51 -8.76
CA GLN A 40 -13.72 4.38 -9.44
C GLN A 40 -15.15 3.83 -9.38
N GLY A 41 -15.32 2.51 -9.32
CA GLY A 41 -16.62 1.85 -9.15
C GLY A 41 -17.07 1.76 -7.68
N LEU A 42 -16.18 2.06 -6.73
CA LEU A 42 -16.44 2.03 -5.29
C LEU A 42 -16.77 3.45 -4.80
N GLN A 43 -17.87 4.03 -5.28
CA GLN A 43 -18.50 5.11 -4.54
C GLN A 43 -19.05 4.48 -3.26
N LEU A 44 -18.46 4.79 -2.10
CA LEU A 44 -19.04 4.42 -0.80
C LEU A 44 -20.51 4.83 -0.85
N ALA A 45 -21.42 3.87 -0.71
CA ALA A 45 -22.85 4.08 -0.67
C ALA A 45 -23.15 5.16 0.39
N THR A 46 -23.27 6.40 -0.06
CA THR A 46 -23.66 7.50 0.78
C THR A 46 -25.17 7.46 0.72
N GLU A 47 -25.78 6.97 1.79
CA GLU A 47 -27.22 7.01 1.98
C GLU A 47 -27.71 8.41 1.62
N THR A 48 -28.71 8.43 0.75
CA THR A 48 -29.39 9.63 0.27
C THR A 48 -30.03 10.35 1.45
N VAL A 49 -29.37 11.40 1.94
CA VAL A 49 -30.03 12.42 2.75
C VAL A 49 -30.04 13.69 1.91
N ILE A 50 -31.23 13.98 1.39
CA ILE A 50 -31.59 15.22 0.70
C ILE A 50 -31.59 16.32 1.78
N ASP A 51 -30.64 17.27 1.75
CA ASP A 51 -30.97 18.65 2.14
C ASP A 51 -29.97 19.72 1.64
N ASP A 52 -30.53 20.92 1.50
CA ASP A 52 -30.22 22.02 0.59
C ASP A 52 -29.24 23.07 1.16
N ASP A 53 -27.92 22.84 1.10
CA ASP A 53 -26.99 23.87 1.61
C ASP A 53 -25.65 24.04 0.86
N LYS A 54 -25.73 24.59 -0.36
CA LYS A 54 -24.70 24.71 -1.43
C LYS A 54 -23.37 25.43 -1.12
N ARG A 55 -22.98 25.71 0.13
CA ARG A 55 -21.66 26.33 0.42
C ARG A 55 -20.69 25.47 1.26
N ILE A 56 -21.17 24.42 1.92
CA ILE A 56 -20.34 23.57 2.80
C ILE A 56 -19.73 22.36 2.04
N TRP A 57 -20.25 22.04 0.86
CA TRP A 57 -19.96 20.83 0.08
C TRP A 57 -18.59 20.77 -0.60
N ARG A 58 -17.82 21.87 -0.64
CA ARG A 58 -16.49 21.84 -1.30
C ARG A 58 -15.41 21.15 -0.47
N ARG A 59 -15.64 20.93 0.84
CA ARG A 59 -14.73 20.15 1.71
C ARG A 59 -15.21 18.72 1.98
N ARG A 60 -16.43 18.35 1.57
CA ARG A 60 -17.06 17.04 1.83
C ARG A 60 -17.11 16.11 0.61
N ALA A 61 -16.59 16.52 -0.55
CA ALA A 61 -16.60 15.68 -1.76
C ALA A 61 -15.48 14.62 -1.79
N ASP A 62 -14.46 14.76 -0.94
CA ASP A 62 -13.29 13.87 -0.92
C ASP A 62 -13.37 12.77 0.16
N GLU A 63 -14.40 12.77 1.02
CA GLU A 63 -14.52 11.87 2.20
C GLU A 63 -14.96 10.43 1.86
N GLY A 64 -15.19 10.12 0.58
CA GLY A 64 -15.67 8.82 0.11
C GLY A 64 -14.84 8.18 -1.01
N THR A 65 -13.81 8.86 -1.53
CA THR A 65 -13.04 8.35 -2.67
C THR A 65 -11.69 7.84 -2.23
N VAL A 66 -11.42 6.54 -2.44
CA VAL A 66 -10.12 5.93 -2.12
C VAL A 66 -9.03 6.46 -3.04
N ARG A 67 -8.01 7.11 -2.48
CA ARG A 67 -6.91 7.71 -3.23
C ARG A 67 -5.79 6.69 -3.45
N VAL A 68 -5.57 6.34 -4.72
CA VAL A 68 -4.51 5.41 -5.15
C VAL A 68 -3.34 6.16 -5.80
N VAL A 69 -2.15 6.03 -5.22
CA VAL A 69 -0.92 6.69 -5.68
C VAL A 69 0.18 5.67 -5.94
N GLY A 70 0.90 5.86 -7.05
CA GLY A 70 2.07 5.05 -7.42
C GLY A 70 3.39 5.73 -7.04
N PHE A 71 4.30 4.99 -6.43
CA PHE A 71 5.63 5.45 -6.01
C PHE A 71 6.71 4.57 -6.65
N PHE A 72 7.28 5.04 -7.76
CA PHE A 72 8.26 4.29 -8.54
C PHE A 72 9.25 5.23 -9.25
N GLY A 73 10.42 4.71 -9.63
CA GLY A 73 11.44 5.42 -10.39
C GLY A 73 12.33 6.38 -9.57
N GLY A 74 13.26 7.08 -10.24
CA GLY A 74 14.30 7.91 -9.60
C GLY A 74 13.87 9.32 -9.18
N GLY A 75 12.64 9.75 -9.45
CA GLY A 75 12.17 11.09 -9.12
C GLY A 75 12.00 11.32 -7.61
N LYS A 76 12.10 12.59 -7.18
CA LYS A 76 11.63 13.02 -5.85
C LYS A 76 10.15 12.65 -5.75
N VAL A 77 9.80 11.89 -4.71
CA VAL A 77 8.43 11.51 -4.41
C VAL A 77 7.64 12.79 -4.19
N ARG A 78 6.78 13.17 -5.15
CA ARG A 78 5.96 14.39 -5.07
C ARG A 78 4.73 14.22 -4.18
N ALA A 79 4.31 12.98 -3.92
CA ALA A 79 3.16 12.68 -3.08
C ALA A 79 3.61 12.40 -1.66
N THR A 80 3.09 13.16 -0.70
CA THR A 80 3.42 13.01 0.71
C THR A 80 2.61 11.86 1.30
N TRP A 81 3.05 11.27 2.42
CA TRP A 81 2.33 10.23 3.15
C TRP A 81 0.84 10.58 3.39
N ALA A 82 0.48 11.86 3.48
CA ALA A 82 -0.89 12.34 3.66
C ALA A 82 -1.82 12.21 2.43
N ASP A 83 -1.26 12.12 1.21
CA ASP A 83 -2.02 12.30 -0.04
C ASP A 83 -2.67 11.02 -0.58
N PHE A 84 -2.44 9.88 0.07
CA PHE A 84 -2.93 8.58 -0.40
C PHE A 84 -3.54 7.73 0.71
N ASP A 85 -4.42 6.82 0.32
CA ASP A 85 -4.96 5.76 1.17
C ASP A 85 -4.36 4.41 0.75
N ILE A 86 -4.15 4.22 -0.56
CA ILE A 86 -3.42 3.08 -1.14
C ILE A 86 -2.17 3.57 -1.85
N GLY A 87 -1.01 3.16 -1.36
CA GLY A 87 0.27 3.36 -2.05
C GLY A 87 0.66 2.08 -2.79
N VAL A 88 1.04 2.20 -4.05
CA VAL A 88 1.65 1.10 -4.81
C VAL A 88 3.09 1.50 -5.11
N CYS A 89 4.06 0.74 -4.65
CA CYS A 89 5.45 1.19 -4.65
C CYS A 89 6.45 0.08 -5.01
N THR A 90 7.63 0.49 -5.47
CA THR A 90 8.78 -0.42 -5.52
C THR A 90 9.40 -0.59 -4.13
N LEU A 91 10.20 -1.64 -3.93
CA LEU A 91 10.90 -1.93 -2.67
C LEU A 91 11.66 -0.72 -2.11
N GLU A 92 12.39 -0.01 -2.97
CA GLU A 92 13.20 1.14 -2.59
C GLU A 92 12.32 2.31 -2.10
N LYS A 93 11.19 2.53 -2.79
CA LYS A 93 10.21 3.56 -2.41
C LYS A 93 9.40 3.18 -1.19
N ALA A 94 9.09 1.91 -1.00
CA ALA A 94 8.46 1.40 0.21
C ALA A 94 9.33 1.69 1.43
N ASN A 95 10.63 1.37 1.36
CA ASN A 95 11.55 1.65 2.46
C ASN A 95 11.61 3.15 2.80
N ALA A 96 11.73 4.00 1.76
CA ALA A 96 11.74 5.46 1.93
C ALA A 96 10.44 5.98 2.57
N LEU A 97 9.27 5.53 2.08
CA LEU A 97 7.97 5.93 2.62
C LEU A 97 7.81 5.51 4.09
N VAL A 98 8.22 4.29 4.43
CA VAL A 98 8.15 3.80 5.81
C VAL A 98 9.12 4.58 6.71
N ASN A 99 10.32 4.95 6.25
CA ASN A 99 11.22 5.84 7.00
C ASN A 99 10.54 7.17 7.32
N THR A 100 10.04 7.86 6.30
CA THR A 100 9.34 9.14 6.49
C THR A 100 8.12 9.00 7.40
N ALA A 101 7.37 7.90 7.30
CA ALA A 101 6.22 7.66 8.16
C ALA A 101 6.60 7.44 9.64
N ILE A 102 7.75 6.82 9.89
CA ILE A 102 8.31 6.66 11.24
C ILE A 102 8.77 8.02 11.77
N ASP A 103 9.55 8.77 10.97
CA ASP A 103 10.07 10.09 11.34
C ASP A 103 8.95 11.09 11.67
N ASP A 104 7.85 11.06 10.91
CA ASP A 104 6.68 11.92 11.10
C ASP A 104 5.65 11.36 12.10
N CYS A 105 5.94 10.26 12.80
CA CYS A 105 5.03 9.55 13.72
C CYS A 105 3.67 9.15 13.11
N SER A 106 3.59 9.09 11.77
CA SER A 106 2.36 8.84 11.02
C SER A 106 2.19 7.37 10.60
N ILE A 107 3.16 6.53 10.96
CA ILE A 107 3.15 5.07 10.77
C ILE A 107 1.99 4.37 11.48
N THR A 108 1.43 4.96 12.54
CA THR A 108 0.24 4.48 13.27
C THR A 108 -0.99 4.27 12.39
N LYS A 109 -1.05 4.95 11.24
CA LYS A 109 -2.13 4.85 10.25
C LYS A 109 -1.95 3.67 9.28
N LEU A 110 -0.76 3.08 9.21
CA LEU A 110 -0.51 1.92 8.36
C LEU A 110 -1.21 0.70 8.96
N ARG A 111 -2.07 0.03 8.18
CA ARG A 111 -2.82 -1.16 8.62
C ARG A 111 -2.55 -2.40 7.83
N ALA A 112 -2.13 -2.26 6.57
CA ALA A 112 -1.83 -3.40 5.72
C ALA A 112 -0.64 -3.12 4.82
N VAL A 113 0.24 -4.12 4.68
CA VAL A 113 1.29 -4.13 3.67
C VAL A 113 1.22 -5.44 2.91
N VAL A 114 1.16 -5.35 1.59
CA VAL A 114 1.22 -6.51 0.70
C VAL A 114 2.59 -6.51 0.04
N LEU A 115 3.37 -7.57 0.26
CA LEU A 115 4.64 -7.82 -0.41
C LEU A 115 4.37 -8.86 -1.51
N ASP A 116 4.32 -8.41 -2.75
CA ASP A 116 4.04 -9.27 -3.91
C ASP A 116 5.33 -9.73 -4.58
N GLU A 117 5.27 -10.88 -5.27
CA GLU A 117 6.42 -11.56 -5.88
C GLU A 117 7.56 -11.88 -4.88
N LEU A 118 7.21 -12.39 -3.70
CA LEU A 118 8.17 -12.72 -2.63
C LEU A 118 9.24 -13.74 -3.05
N HIS A 119 9.03 -14.52 -4.12
CA HIS A 119 10.07 -15.39 -4.68
C HIS A 119 11.30 -14.61 -5.17
N MET A 120 11.19 -13.30 -5.37
CA MET A 120 12.32 -12.42 -5.65
C MET A 120 13.28 -12.30 -4.45
N VAL A 121 12.97 -12.88 -3.29
CA VAL A 121 13.93 -12.99 -2.18
C VAL A 121 15.18 -13.77 -2.57
N ASP A 122 15.06 -14.71 -3.50
CA ASP A 122 16.17 -15.55 -4.01
C ASP A 122 17.01 -14.82 -5.08
N ASP A 123 16.66 -13.56 -5.42
CA ASP A 123 17.44 -12.72 -6.33
C ASP A 123 18.64 -12.13 -5.58
N GLU A 124 19.85 -12.51 -5.99
CA GLU A 124 21.13 -12.14 -5.36
C GLU A 124 21.38 -10.63 -5.31
N HIS A 125 20.75 -9.85 -6.19
CA HIS A 125 20.93 -8.40 -6.27
C HIS A 125 19.81 -7.60 -5.58
N ARG A 126 18.62 -8.17 -5.40
CA ARG A 126 17.42 -7.42 -4.96
C ARG A 126 16.70 -8.03 -3.78
N GLY A 127 16.98 -9.29 -3.42
CA GLY A 127 16.41 -9.98 -2.26
C GLY A 127 16.66 -9.25 -0.95
N TYR A 128 17.83 -8.62 -0.81
CA TYR A 128 18.18 -7.84 0.39
C TYR A 128 17.21 -6.67 0.66
N LEU A 129 16.64 -6.05 -0.39
CA LEU A 129 15.69 -4.95 -0.21
C LEU A 129 14.36 -5.45 0.35
N LEU A 130 13.94 -6.64 -0.06
CA LEU A 130 12.74 -7.29 0.45
C LEU A 130 12.92 -7.69 1.91
N GLU A 131 14.06 -8.30 2.25
CA GLU A 131 14.42 -8.64 3.63
C GLU A 131 14.48 -7.39 4.51
N LEU A 132 15.09 -6.30 4.02
CA LEU A 132 15.16 -5.03 4.73
C LEU A 132 13.76 -4.46 5.02
N VAL A 133 12.89 -4.41 4.01
CA VAL A 133 11.52 -3.89 4.18
C VAL A 133 10.72 -4.78 5.12
N ALA A 134 10.79 -6.10 4.96
CA ALA A 134 10.07 -7.06 5.81
C ALA A 134 10.52 -6.97 7.28
N THR A 135 11.83 -7.01 7.54
CA THR A 135 12.41 -6.90 8.88
C THR A 135 11.97 -5.62 9.57
N LYS A 136 11.98 -4.51 8.83
CA LYS A 136 11.58 -3.21 9.36
C LYS A 136 10.10 -3.17 9.71
N LEU A 137 9.23 -3.73 8.87
CA LEU A 137 7.80 -3.81 9.13
C LEU A 137 7.47 -4.73 10.32
N LEU A 138 8.18 -5.85 10.46
CA LEU A 138 8.04 -6.79 11.59
C LEU A 138 8.56 -6.19 12.91
N SER A 139 9.50 -5.25 12.83
CA SER A 139 10.04 -4.54 13.98
C SER A 139 9.16 -3.38 14.43
N LEU A 140 8.06 -3.07 13.70
CA LEU A 140 7.09 -2.07 14.13
C LEU A 140 6.18 -2.65 15.23
N GLU A 141 5.99 -1.91 16.31
CA GLU A 141 5.03 -2.26 17.38
C GLU A 141 3.56 -2.02 16.98
N GLN A 142 3.33 -1.51 15.75
CA GLN A 142 2.01 -1.18 15.24
C GLN A 142 1.26 -2.43 14.75
N PRO A 143 -0.08 -2.51 14.88
CA PRO A 143 -0.86 -3.62 14.36
C PRO A 143 -0.99 -3.54 12.83
N VAL A 144 0.08 -3.90 12.12
CA VAL A 144 0.16 -3.93 10.66
C VAL A 144 -0.03 -5.37 10.19
N GLN A 145 -1.03 -5.59 9.33
CA GLN A 145 -1.19 -6.87 8.64
C GLN A 145 -0.21 -6.96 7.47
N ILE A 146 0.76 -7.85 7.54
CA ILE A 146 1.70 -8.11 6.44
C ILE A 146 1.22 -9.33 5.66
N ILE A 147 1.07 -9.20 4.35
CA ILE A 147 0.63 -10.26 3.45
C ILE A 147 1.71 -10.48 2.40
N GLY A 148 2.36 -11.63 2.43
CA GLY A 148 3.29 -12.07 1.38
C GLY A 148 2.56 -12.83 0.28
N MET A 149 2.81 -12.49 -0.98
CA MET A 149 2.35 -13.24 -2.16
C MET A 149 3.55 -13.71 -2.97
N SER A 150 3.49 -14.94 -3.48
CA SER A 150 4.52 -15.47 -4.38
C SER A 150 3.89 -16.50 -5.32
N ALA A 151 4.33 -16.51 -6.58
CA ALA A 151 3.91 -17.50 -7.58
C ALA A 151 4.26 -18.95 -7.20
N THR A 152 5.41 -19.16 -6.52
CA THR A 152 5.91 -20.43 -5.96
C THR A 152 7.23 -20.12 -5.26
N LEU A 153 7.35 -20.40 -3.96
CA LEU A 153 8.66 -20.39 -3.30
C LEU A 153 9.30 -21.77 -3.48
N PRO A 154 10.54 -21.89 -3.98
CA PRO A 154 11.27 -23.14 -3.85
C PRO A 154 11.45 -23.42 -2.35
N VAL A 155 11.04 -24.61 -1.90
CA VAL A 155 11.20 -25.01 -0.50
C VAL A 155 12.69 -25.29 -0.27
N HIS A 156 13.47 -24.27 0.11
CA HIS A 156 14.82 -24.51 0.60
C HIS A 156 14.72 -25.10 2.01
N ASN A 157 14.89 -26.42 2.09
CA ASN A 157 14.96 -27.18 3.33
C ASN A 157 16.29 -26.85 4.04
N TYR A 158 16.36 -25.75 4.78
CA TYR A 158 17.53 -25.39 5.60
C TYR A 158 17.65 -26.23 6.90
N LEU A 159 17.04 -27.42 6.96
CA LEU A 159 17.26 -28.39 8.02
C LEU A 159 17.93 -29.64 7.45
N SER A 160 19.23 -29.49 7.18
CA SER A 160 20.20 -30.58 7.33
C SER A 160 21.49 -29.94 7.80
N TYR A 161 21.68 -29.89 9.13
CA TYR A 161 22.88 -30.29 9.88
C TYR A 161 22.64 -30.02 11.37
#